data_AF-A0A3M1AA50-F1
#
_entry.id   AF-A0A3M1AA50-F1
#
_cell.length_a   1.000
_cell.length_b   1.000
_cell.length_c   1.000
_cell.angle_alpha   90.00
_cell.angle_beta   90.00
_cell.angle_gamma   90.00
#
_symmetry.space_group_name_H-M   'P 1'
#
loop_
_entity.id
_entity.type
_entity.pdbx_description
1 polymer ?
#
loop_
_entity_poly.entity_id
_entity_poly.type
_entity_poly.pdbx_seq_one_letter_code
_entity_poly.pdbx_strand_id
1 'polypeptide(L)' 'MMCDARLFAPQTAELSRDHAVQVACITGADSIAALADAVLASAPPRFALAGLSMGGIVAMEVAGRAPDRVTRLAL' A
#
# COMPACT_ATOMS: atom_id res chain seq x y z
N MET A 1 9.12 -17.38 4.87
CA MET A 1 7.84 -16.64 4.91
C MET A 1 7.84 -15.62 3.78
N MET A 2 6.74 -15.47 3.03
CA MET A 2 6.67 -14.55 1.88
C MET A 2 6.13 -13.20 2.36
N CYS A 3 7.02 -12.25 2.66
CA CYS A 3 6.70 -10.92 3.21
C CYS A 3 7.25 -9.79 2.32
N ASP A 4 7.39 -10.05 1.02
CA ASP A 4 7.89 -9.11 0.03
C ASP A 4 6.95 -9.05 -1.18
N ALA A 5 7.32 -8.28 -2.19
CA ALA A 5 6.50 -8.03 -3.38
C ALA A 5 6.00 -9.30 -4.08
N ARG A 6 6.68 -10.45 -3.92
CA ARG A 6 6.26 -11.72 -4.53
C ARG A 6 4.91 -12.21 -4.03
N LEU A 7 4.50 -11.80 -2.82
CA LEU A 7 3.18 -12.10 -2.28
C LEU A 7 2.04 -11.61 -3.19
N PHE A 8 2.26 -10.48 -3.87
CA PHE A 8 1.29 -9.86 -4.77
C PHE A 8 1.59 -10.13 -6.24
N ALA A 9 2.45 -11.11 -6.57
CA ALA A 9 2.87 -11.36 -7.94
C ALA A 9 1.69 -11.63 -8.90
N PRO A 10 0.67 -12.46 -8.55
CA PRO A 10 -0.49 -12.67 -9.41
C PRO A 10 -1.29 -11.39 -9.66
N GLN A 11 -1.57 -10.61 -8.62
CA GLN A 11 -2.32 -9.36 -8.72
C GLN A 11 -1.55 -8.32 -9.52
N THR A 12 -0.23 -8.24 -9.32
CA THR A 12 0.64 -7.33 -10.09
C THR A 12 0.63 -7.71 -11.56
N ALA A 13 0.77 -8.99 -11.89
CA ALA A 13 0.79 -9.46 -13.28
C ALA A 13 -0.54 -9.17 -14.03
N GLU A 14 -1.68 -9.28 -13.34
CA GLU A 14 -2.98 -9.01 -13.97
C GLU A 14 -3.27 -7.50 -14.04
N LEU A 15 -3.11 -6.77 -12.93
CA LEU A 15 -3.49 -5.35 -12.86
C LEU A 15 -2.55 -4.43 -13.63
N SER A 16 -1.27 -4.80 -13.75
CA SER A 16 -0.26 -3.97 -14.44
C SER A 16 -0.48 -3.82 -15.95
N ARG A 17 -1.41 -4.59 -16.53
CA ARG A 17 -1.83 -4.46 -17.93
C ARG A 17 -2.55 -3.13 -18.18
N ASP A 18 -3.37 -2.71 -17.22
CA ASP A 18 -4.26 -1.55 -17.36
C ASP A 18 -3.94 -0.43 -16.35
N HIS A 19 -3.19 -0.72 -15.29
CA HIS A 19 -2.94 0.20 -14.18
C HIS A 19 -1.46 0.28 -13.81
N ALA A 20 -1.00 1.46 -13.39
CA ALA A 20 0.28 1.56 -12.70
C ALA A 20 0.19 0.86 -11.34
N VAL A 21 0.99 -0.19 -11.13
CA VAL A 21 1.04 -0.94 -9.87
C VAL A 21 2.32 -0.60 -9.12
N GLN A 22 2.19 -0.27 -7.84
CA GLN A 22 3.31 0.00 -6.94
C GLN A 22 3.19 -0.91 -5.72
N VAL A 23 4.28 -1.57 -5.34
CA VAL A 23 4.38 -2.29 -4.05
C VAL A 23 5.16 -1.42 -3.09
N ALA A 24 4.49 -0.89 -2.08
CA ALA A 24 5.14 -0.05 -1.08
C ALA A 24 6.09 -0.86 -0.20
N CYS A 25 7.31 -0.34 0.00
CA CYS A 25 8.21 -0.85 1.02
C CYS A 25 7.76 -0.32 2.39
N ILE A 26 7.35 -1.23 3.28
CA ILE A 26 6.88 -0.90 4.63
C ILE A 26 7.85 -1.39 5.71
N THR A 27 9.15 -1.25 5.44
CA THR A 27 10.24 -1.56 6.38
C THR A 27 11.04 -0.29 6.70
N GLY A 28 11.92 -0.37 7.72
CA GLY A 28 12.85 0.71 8.03
C GLY A 28 12.28 1.87 8.87
N ALA A 29 11.09 1.70 9.44
CA ALA A 29 10.56 2.60 10.46
C ALA A 29 9.91 1.82 11.61
N ASP A 30 9.92 2.43 12.79
CA ASP A 30 9.54 1.77 14.05
C ASP A 30 8.08 2.03 14.48
N SER A 31 7.28 2.64 13.61
CA SER A 31 5.86 2.90 13.88
C SER A 31 4.99 2.82 12.63
N ILE A 32 3.74 2.40 12.80
CA ILE A 32 2.73 2.38 11.72
C ILE A 32 2.52 3.77 11.13
N ALA A 33 2.55 4.81 11.98
CA ALA A 33 2.47 6.21 11.59
C ALA A 33 3.59 6.60 10.59
N ALA A 34 4.85 6.31 10.95
CA ALA A 34 5.99 6.63 10.09
C ALA A 34 5.98 5.81 8.78
N LEU A 35 5.54 4.55 8.83
CA LEU A 35 5.35 3.74 7.64
C LEU A 35 4.26 4.32 6.72
N ALA A 36 3.13 4.76 7.28
CA ALA A 36 2.06 5.39 6.51
C ALA A 36 2.53 6.69 5.84
N ASP A 37 3.31 7.51 6.53
CA ASP A 37 3.90 8.73 5.98
C ASP A 37 4.86 8.41 4.81
N ALA A 38 5.69 7.37 4.94
CA ALA A 38 6.57 6.92 3.86
C ALA A 38 5.79 6.42 2.63
N VAL A 39 4.67 5.72 2.83
CA VAL A 39 3.77 5.34 1.74
C VAL A 39 3.18 6.57 1.07
N LEU A 40 2.63 7.51 1.85
CA LEU A 40 1.99 8.73 1.32
C LEU A 40 2.95 9.63 0.56
N ALA A 41 4.22 9.67 0.95
CA ALA A 41 5.28 10.44 0.30
C ALA A 41 5.66 9.89 -1.08
N SER A 42 5.56 8.58 -1.29
CA SER A 42 5.90 7.91 -2.56
C SER A 42 4.68 7.63 -3.45
N ALA A 43 3.48 7.59 -2.88
CA ALA A 43 2.25 7.31 -3.60
C ALA A 43 1.79 8.45 -4.52
N PRO A 44 1.08 8.16 -5.62
CA PRO A 44 0.43 9.18 -6.47
C PRO A 44 -0.57 10.05 -5.69
N PRO A 45 -1.02 11.20 -6.25
CA PRO A 45 -2.00 12.05 -5.58
C PRO A 45 -3.30 11.33 -5.21
N ARG A 46 -3.79 10.42 -6.07
CA ARG A 46 -4.95 9.55 -5.80
C ARG A 46 -4.65 8.12 -6.26
N PHE A 47 -5.00 7.12 -5.45
CA PHE A 47 -4.68 5.71 -5.71
C PHE A 47 -5.67 4.76 -5.05
N ALA A 48 -5.78 3.54 -5.57
CA ALA A 48 -6.41 2.42 -4.87
C ALA A 48 -5.37 1.73 -3.98
N LEU A 49 -5.78 1.29 -2.79
CA LEU A 49 -4.87 0.73 -1.79
C LEU A 49 -5.29 -0.68 -1.38
N ALA A 50 -4.30 -1.59 -1.31
CA ALA A 50 -4.49 -2.94 -0.79
C ALA A 50 -3.42 -3.25 0.26
N GLY A 51 -3.76 -3.99 1.32
CA GLY A 51 -2.82 -4.38 2.36
C GLY A 51 -3.20 -5.68 3.05
N LEU A 52 -2.22 -6.51 3.39
CA LEU A 52 -2.41 -7.78 4.11
C LEU A 52 -1.69 -7.74 5.46
N SER A 53 -2.30 -8.26 6.53
CA SER A 53 -1.67 -8.40 7.85
C SER A 53 -1.14 -7.04 8.35
N MET A 54 0.14 -6.92 8.69
CA MET A 54 0.77 -5.64 9.05
C MET A 54 0.61 -4.58 7.95
N GLY A 55 0.67 -4.97 6.67
CA GLY A 55 0.40 -4.07 5.55
C GLY A 55 -1.05 -3.59 5.52
N GLY A 56 -2.00 -4.39 6.02
CA GLY A 56 -3.40 -3.97 6.20
C GLY A 56 -3.56 -2.92 7.30
N ILE A 57 -2.81 -3.04 8.39
CA ILE A 57 -2.77 -2.04 9.47
C ILE A 57 -2.20 -0.71 8.95
N VAL A 58 -1.08 -0.76 8.21
CA VAL A 58 -0.52 0.43 7.55
C VAL A 58 -1.50 1.02 6.54
N ALA A 59 -2.21 0.19 5.77
CA ALA A 59 -3.19 0.66 4.80
C ALA A 59 -4.39 1.39 5.46
N MET A 60 -4.88 0.89 6.61
CA MET A 60 -5.91 1.60 7.39
C MET A 60 -5.41 2.95 7.91
N GLU A 61 -4.16 3.04 8.38
CA GLU A 61 -3.57 4.30 8.83
C GLU A 61 -3.44 5.31 7.67
N VAL A 62 -3.00 4.85 6.49
CA VAL A 62 -2.93 5.69 5.27
C VAL A 62 -4.32 6.22 4.90
N ALA A 63 -5.34 5.38 4.91
CA ALA A 63 -6.72 5.76 4.61
C ALA A 63 -7.29 6.74 5.66
N GLY A 64 -6.94 6.59 6.94
CA GLY A 64 -7.33 7.51 8.00
C GLY A 64 -6.68 8.89 7.88
N ARG A 65 -5.41 8.95 7.46
CA ARG A 65 -4.65 10.21 7.32
C ARG A 65 -5.01 11.00 6.07
N ALA A 66 -5.25 10.32 4.96
CA ALA A 66 -5.49 10.96 3.66
C ALA A 66 -6.66 10.30 2.90
N PRO A 67 -7.88 10.34 3.46
CA PRO A 67 -9.04 9.65 2.88
C PRO A 67 -9.33 10.09 1.45
N ASP A 68 -9.15 11.38 1.12
CA ASP A 68 -9.40 11.92 -0.22
C ASP A 68 -8.44 11.38 -1.29
N ARG A 69 -7.28 10.85 -0.86
CA ARG A 69 -6.28 10.24 -1.74
C ARG A 69 -6.59 8.77 -2.03
N VAL A 70 -7.31 8.06 -1.16
CA VAL A 70 -7.61 6.63 -1.30
C VAL A 70 -8.95 6.44 -2.02
N THR A 71 -8.91 5.99 -3.28
CA THR A 71 -10.12 5.84 -4.12
C THR A 71 -10.88 4.53 -3.86
N ARG A 72 -10.16 3.49 -3.45
CA ARG A 72 -10.67 2.16 -3.09
C ARG A 72 -9.73 1.52 -2.06
N LEU A 73 -10.27 0.65 -1.20
CA LEU A 73 -9.53 -0.04 -0.15
C LEU A 73 -9.86 -1.55 -0.16
N ALA A 74 -8.83 -2.41 -0.09
CA ALA A 74 -8.96 -3.86 0.05
C ALA A 74 -8.01 -4.37 1.16
N LEU A 75 -8.55 -5.08 2.16
CA LEU A 75 -7.84 -5.52 3.36
C LEU A 75 -8.07 -7.01 3.66
#